data_AF-A0A6D1A735-F1
#
_entry.id   AF-A0A6D1A735-F1
#
_cell.length_a   1.000
_cell.length_b   1.000
_cell.length_c   1.000
_cell.angle_alpha   90.00
_cell.angle_beta   90.00
_cell.angle_gamma   90.00
#
_symmetry.space_group_name_H-M   'P 1'
#
loop_
_entity.id
_entity.type
_entity.pdbx_description
1 polymer ?
#
loop_
_entity_poly.entity_id
_entity_poly.type
_entity_poly.pdbx_seq_one_letter_code
_entity_poly.pdbx_strand_id
1 'polypeptide(L)'
;ESDKSGWELPNSKNKITAPKNGDNVYLTIDQKIQTFLEDSMTKVAQKYNPKKIMAAVVDPKTGKVLAMGQRPSFDPNKRDVTN
;
A
#
# COMPACT_ATOMS: atom_id res chain seq x y z
N GLU A 1 -26.54 -7.21 -26.52
CA GLU A 1 -27.90 -6.93 -26.00
C GLU A 1 -28.36 -8.08 -25.13
N SER A 2 -28.97 -7.76 -23.98
CA SER A 2 -29.50 -8.75 -23.02
C SER A 2 -31.01 -8.54 -22.88
N ASP A 3 -31.75 -9.61 -22.64
CA ASP A 3 -33.19 -9.53 -22.41
C ASP A 3 -33.53 -8.82 -21.09
N LYS A 4 -34.83 -8.57 -20.83
CA LYS A 4 -35.31 -7.97 -19.56
C LYS A 4 -34.99 -8.80 -18.31
N SER A 5 -34.53 -10.03 -18.48
CA SER A 5 -34.17 -10.98 -17.42
C SER A 5 -32.65 -11.12 -17.25
N GLY A 6 -31.84 -10.38 -18.04
CA GLY A 6 -30.38 -10.34 -17.96
C GLY A 6 -29.65 -11.40 -18.79
N TRP A 7 -30.35 -12.23 -19.56
CA TRP A 7 -29.74 -13.27 -20.39
C TRP A 7 -29.15 -12.66 -21.66
N GLU A 8 -27.90 -12.99 -21.96
CA GLU A 8 -27.27 -12.59 -23.21
C GLU A 8 -27.93 -13.33 -24.39
N LEU A 9 -28.35 -12.57 -25.41
CA LEU A 9 -29.03 -13.14 -26.57
C LEU A 9 -28.05 -13.91 -27.47
N PRO A 10 -28.41 -15.11 -27.97
CA PRO A 10 -27.51 -16.03 -28.69
C PRO A 10 -26.94 -15.53 -30.04
N ASN A 11 -27.18 -14.29 -30.45
CA ASN A 11 -26.58 -13.65 -31.64
C ASN A 11 -26.09 -12.21 -31.37
N SER A 12 -25.93 -11.84 -30.10
CA SER A 12 -25.36 -10.55 -29.69
C SER A 12 -23.89 -10.49 -30.11
N LYS A 13 -23.54 -9.63 -31.09
CA LYS A 13 -22.14 -9.31 -31.42
C LYS A 13 -21.52 -8.45 -30.33
N ASN A 14 -21.34 -9.02 -29.13
CA ASN A 14 -20.59 -8.38 -28.05
C ASN A 14 -19.11 -8.40 -28.46
N LYS A 15 -18.58 -7.23 -28.83
CA LYS A 15 -17.14 -7.05 -29.02
C LYS A 15 -16.50 -6.94 -27.63
N ILE A 16 -16.39 -8.07 -26.92
CA ILE A 16 -15.79 -8.12 -25.58
C ILE A 16 -14.29 -7.85 -25.73
N THR A 17 -13.85 -6.65 -25.37
CA THR A 17 -12.44 -6.34 -25.21
C THR A 17 -12.00 -6.82 -23.83
N ALA A 18 -11.08 -7.78 -23.77
CA ALA A 18 -10.54 -8.26 -22.51
C ALA A 18 -9.87 -7.10 -21.74
N PRO A 19 -10.04 -7.05 -20.40
CA PRO A 19 -9.35 -6.04 -19.60
C PRO A 19 -7.83 -6.25 -19.70
N LYS A 20 -7.10 -5.13 -19.69
CA LYS A 20 -5.64 -5.15 -19.56
C LYS A 20 -5.28 -4.80 -18.12
N ASN A 21 -4.40 -5.59 -17.53
CA ASN A 21 -3.84 -5.27 -16.22
C ASN A 21 -3.06 -3.95 -16.30
N GLY A 22 -3.11 -3.17 -15.22
CA GLY A 22 -2.26 -2.00 -15.07
C GLY A 22 -0.78 -2.40 -14.89
N ASP A 23 0.09 -1.40 -14.95
CA ASP A 23 1.53 -1.60 -14.76
C ASP A 23 1.88 -1.89 -13.30
N ASN A 24 3.02 -2.56 -13.10
CA ASN A 24 3.58 -2.82 -11.79
C ASN A 24 4.42 -1.65 -11.30
N VAL A 25 4.41 -1.39 -9.99
CA VAL A 25 5.25 -0.39 -9.33
C VAL A 25 6.27 -1.09 -8.45
N TYR A 26 7.54 -0.74 -8.61
CA TYR A 26 8.65 -1.22 -7.79
C TYR A 26 9.15 -0.10 -6.87
N LEU A 27 9.14 -0.35 -5.57
CA LEU A 27 9.56 0.64 -4.58
C LEU A 27 11.08 0.66 -4.41
N THR A 28 11.58 1.76 -3.87
CA THR A 28 12.97 1.89 -3.39
C THR A 28 13.15 1.35 -1.97
N ILE A 29 12.04 1.09 -1.28
CA ILE A 29 12.00 0.57 0.09
C ILE A 29 12.60 -0.83 0.13
N ASP A 30 13.56 -1.02 1.03
CA ASP A 30 14.07 -2.33 1.42
C ASP A 30 13.27 -2.85 2.61
N GLN A 31 12.63 -4.01 2.43
CA GLN A 31 11.76 -4.59 3.46
C GLN A 31 12.50 -4.87 4.78
N LYS A 32 13.78 -5.28 4.74
CA LYS A 32 14.53 -5.56 5.96
C LYS A 32 14.79 -4.26 6.73
N ILE A 33 15.24 -3.22 6.02
CA ILE A 33 15.48 -1.90 6.63
C ILE A 33 14.17 -1.32 7.18
N GLN A 34 13.06 -1.46 6.44
CA GLN A 34 11.73 -1.06 6.91
C GLN A 34 11.37 -1.76 8.22
N THR A 35 11.49 -3.09 8.31
CA THR A 35 11.18 -3.84 9.54
C THR A 35 12.02 -3.35 10.73
N PHE A 36 13.33 -3.15 10.53
CA PHE A 36 14.20 -2.63 11.60
C PHE A 36 13.80 -1.22 12.06
N LEU A 37 13.42 -0.35 11.13
CA LEU A 37 12.96 1.01 11.43
C LEU A 37 11.67 0.96 12.26
N GLU A 38 10.70 0.17 11.81
CA GLU A 38 9.41 -0.02 12.48
C GLU A 38 9.58 -0.55 13.91
N ASP A 39 10.40 -1.57 14.11
CA ASP A 39 10.68 -2.14 15.44
C ASP A 39 11.32 -1.10 16.38
N SER A 40 12.27 -0.32 15.86
CA SER A 40 12.93 0.74 16.62
C SER A 40 11.96 1.86 16.99
N MET A 41 11.13 2.31 16.04
CA MET A 41 10.10 3.32 16.28
C MET A 41 9.05 2.84 17.29
N THR A 42 8.65 1.57 17.23
CA THR A 42 7.73 0.97 18.23
C THR A 42 8.31 1.01 19.63
N LYS A 43 9.58 0.63 19.80
CA LYS A 43 10.27 0.70 21.11
C LYS A 43 10.32 2.13 21.66
N VAL A 44 10.64 3.11 20.81
CA VAL A 44 10.68 4.52 21.21
C VAL A 44 9.28 5.02 21.57
N ALA A 45 8.28 4.69 20.76
CA ALA A 45 6.89 5.09 21.00
C ALA A 45 6.38 4.54 22.34
N GLN A 46 6.63 3.26 22.63
CA GLN A 46 6.25 2.64 23.91
C GLN A 46 6.99 3.25 25.10
N LYS A 47 8.28 3.56 24.96
CA LYS A 47 9.10 4.06 26.06
C LYS A 47 8.78 5.51 26.45
N TYR A 48 8.51 6.35 25.45
CA TYR A 48 8.40 7.80 25.66
C TYR A 48 6.99 8.37 25.45
N ASN A 49 6.06 7.55 24.96
CA ASN A 49 4.68 7.91 24.63
C ASN A 49 4.53 9.27 23.92
N PRO A 50 5.33 9.54 22.87
CA PRO A 50 5.31 10.82 22.18
C PRO A 50 4.00 10.99 21.40
N LYS A 51 3.58 12.24 21.19
CA LYS A 51 2.38 12.55 20.40
C LYS A 51 2.51 12.08 18.93
N LYS A 52 3.69 12.28 18.33
CA LYS A 52 4.00 11.90 16.95
C LYS A 52 5.48 11.57 16.79
N ILE A 53 5.80 10.65 15.89
CA ILE A 53 7.16 10.36 15.44
C ILE A 53 7.13 10.16 13.94
N MET A 54 8.17 10.62 13.25
CA MET A 54 8.44 10.28 11.85
C MET A 54 9.91 9.89 11.73
N ALA A 55 10.21 8.93 10.87
CA ALA A 55 11.58 8.55 10.58
C ALA A 55 11.71 8.09 9.13
N ALA A 56 12.90 8.29 8.55
CA ALA A 56 13.25 7.84 7.21
C ALA A 56 14.72 7.42 7.16
N VAL A 57 15.02 6.43 6.33
CA VAL A 57 16.37 5.97 6.01
C VAL A 57 16.59 6.20 4.52
N VAL A 58 17.65 6.93 4.18
CA VAL A 58 17.94 7.36 2.80
C VAL A 58 19.35 6.93 2.43
N ASP A 59 19.53 6.38 1.23
CA ASP A 59 20.85 6.17 0.64
C ASP A 59 21.45 7.53 0.24
N PRO A 60 22.55 7.98 0.87
CA PRO A 60 23.10 9.30 0.63
C PRO A 60 23.70 9.48 -0.77
N LYS A 61 24.05 8.38 -1.46
CA LYS A 61 24.65 8.45 -2.80
C LYS A 61 23.60 8.55 -3.89
N THR A 62 22.46 7.88 -3.72
CA THR A 62 21.43 7.76 -4.75
C THR A 62 20.15 8.54 -4.45
N GLY A 63 19.97 8.99 -3.21
CA GLY A 63 18.75 9.64 -2.74
C GLY A 63 17.55 8.69 -2.56
N LYS A 64 17.75 7.37 -2.73
CA LYS A 64 16.69 6.37 -2.56
C LYS A 64 16.23 6.33 -1.10
N VAL A 65 14.92 6.35 -0.89
CA VAL A 65 14.32 6.08 0.42
C VAL A 65 14.28 4.58 0.62
N LEU A 66 15.07 4.08 1.55
CA LEU A 66 15.16 2.65 1.86
C LEU A 66 14.14 2.22 2.92
N ALA A 67 13.72 3.15 3.79
CA ALA A 67 12.65 2.93 4.76
C ALA A 67 12.01 4.26 5.18
N MET A 68 10.74 4.24 5.55
CA MET A 68 10.02 5.41 6.08
C MET A 68 8.86 4.96 6.96
N GLY A 69 8.66 5.60 8.10
CA GLY A 69 7.58 5.27 9.02
C GLY A 69 7.13 6.45 9.88
N GLN A 70 5.94 6.32 10.46
CA GLN A 70 5.40 7.27 11.42
C GLN A 70 4.68 6.58 12.58
N ARG A 71 4.48 7.31 13.68
CA ARG A 71 3.66 6.90 14.83
C ARG A 71 2.70 8.03 15.23
N PRO A 72 1.42 7.74 15.57
CA PRO A 72 0.76 6.43 15.44
C PRO A 72 0.65 5.98 13.97
N SER A 73 0.44 4.69 13.75
CA SER A 73 0.25 4.07 12.43
C SER A 73 -0.98 3.17 12.45
N PHE A 74 -1.42 2.68 11.29
CA PHE A 74 -2.61 1.83 11.15
C PHE A 74 -2.29 0.58 10.33
N ASP A 75 -3.18 -0.42 10.39
CA ASP A 75 -3.11 -1.61 9.55
C ASP A 75 -3.82 -1.34 8.21
N PRO A 76 -3.09 -1.24 7.08
CA PRO A 76 -3.68 -0.89 5.79
C PRO A 76 -4.61 -1.99 5.24
N ASN A 77 -4.58 -3.20 5.80
CA ASN A 77 -5.51 -4.27 5.40
C ASN A 77 -6.89 -4.11 6.06
N LYS A 78 -7.01 -3.25 7.07
CA LYS A 78 -8.28 -2.93 7.73
C LYS A 78 -8.82 -1.62 7.17
N ARG A 79 -9.99 -1.70 6.53
CA ARG A 79 -10.64 -0.55 5.89
C ARG A 79 -11.23 0.45 6.88
N ASP A 80 -11.66 -0.02 8.04
CA ASP A 80 -12.11 0.83 9.13
C ASP A 80 -10.88 1.35 9.90
N VAL A 81 -10.31 2.44 9.42
CA VAL A 81 -9.21 3.13 10.07
C VAL A 81 -9.77 4.08 11.12
N THR A 82 -9.70 3.70 12.40
CA THR A 82 -9.96 4.59 13.53
C THR A 82 -8.65 5.26 13.97
N ASN A 83 -8.69 6.57 14.16
CA ASN A 83 -7.53 7.43 14.45
C ASN A 83 -7.61 7.97 15.87
#